data_AF-A0A932DGH8-F1
#
_entry.id   AF-A0A932DGH8-F1
#
_cell.length_a   1.000
_cell.length_b   1.000
_cell.length_c   1.000
_cell.angle_alpha   90.00
_cell.angle_beta   90.00
_cell.angle_gamma   90.00
#
_symmetry.space_group_name_H-M   'P 1'
#
loop_
_entity.id
_entity.type
_entity.pdbx_description
1 polymer ?
#
loop_
_entity_poly.entity_id
_entity_poly.type
_entity_poly.pdbx_seq_one_letter_code
_entity_poly.pdbx_strand_id
1 'polypeptide(L)'
;INGERMIAITPIKSVATTMMVNVRRINPPLRIEAIGEPDALAAYLERPGGFVGLLRAYTFPVRVTKTARLSIPPYRGHLQFRFLVPAEGSK
;
A
#
# COMPACT_ATOMS: atom_id res chain seq x y z
N ILE A 1 0.89 2.61 3.22
CA ILE A 1 -0.34 3.44 3.26
C ILE A 1 -0.28 4.32 4.50
N ASN A 2 -0.24 5.66 4.35
CA ASN A 2 -0.11 6.61 5.46
C ASN A 2 1.00 6.22 6.47
N GLY A 3 2.19 5.85 5.96
CA GLY A 3 3.31 5.39 6.78
C GLY A 3 3.24 3.93 7.25
N GLU A 4 2.12 3.23 7.08
CA GLU A 4 2.06 1.79 7.37
C GLU A 4 2.67 0.96 6.23
N ARG A 5 3.60 0.07 6.57
CA ARG A 5 4.20 -0.90 5.64
C ARG A 5 3.21 -2.00 5.33
N MET A 6 2.94 -2.19 4.03
CA MET A 6 2.23 -3.37 3.54
C MET A 6 3.21 -4.55 3.44
N ILE A 7 2.77 -5.69 3.92
CA ILE A 7 3.39 -7.00 3.76
C ILE A 7 2.32 -7.98 3.24
N ALA A 8 2.72 -9.19 2.86
CA ALA A 8 1.83 -10.19 2.26
C ALA A 8 0.54 -10.45 3.07
N ILE A 9 0.61 -10.31 4.40
CA ILE A 9 -0.49 -10.60 5.32
C ILE A 9 -1.09 -9.34 5.97
N THR A 10 -0.86 -8.14 5.42
CA THR A 10 -1.41 -6.90 6.01
C THR A 10 -2.94 -6.90 5.93
N PRO A 11 -3.66 -6.85 7.07
CA PRO A 11 -5.11 -6.71 7.04
C PRO A 11 -5.49 -5.28 6.68
N ILE A 12 -6.49 -5.15 5.79
CA ILE A 12 -7.14 -3.88 5.44
C ILE A 12 -8.64 -4.05 5.69
N LYS A 13 -9.21 -3.16 6.51
CA LYS A 13 -10.64 -3.19 6.87
C LYS A 13 -11.25 -1.80 6.82
N SER A 14 -12.45 -1.67 6.28
CA SER A 14 -13.26 -0.46 6.43
C SER A 14 -13.91 -0.45 7.82
N VAL A 15 -13.87 0.70 8.51
CA VAL A 15 -14.48 0.88 9.83
C VAL A 15 -15.19 2.22 9.87
N ALA A 16 -16.51 2.18 9.64
CA ALA A 16 -17.37 3.35 9.52
C ALA A 16 -16.84 4.35 8.49
N THR A 17 -16.42 5.54 8.93
CA THR A 17 -15.87 6.61 8.09
C THR A 17 -14.35 6.54 7.91
N THR A 18 -13.70 5.53 8.50
CA THR A 18 -12.25 5.37 8.54
C THR A 18 -11.84 4.02 7.98
N MET A 19 -10.53 3.81 7.81
CA MET A 19 -9.99 2.49 7.49
C MET A 19 -9.02 2.04 8.56
N MET A 20 -8.84 0.73 8.68
CA MET A 20 -7.77 0.13 9.45
C MET A 20 -6.80 -0.56 8.51
N VAL A 21 -5.54 -0.17 8.57
CA VAL A 21 -4.43 -0.84 7.89
C VAL A 21 -3.49 -1.33 8.96
N ASN A 22 -3.14 -2.62 8.94
CA ASN A 22 -2.24 -3.20 9.93
C ASN A 22 -2.73 -2.98 11.38
N VAL A 23 -4.06 -3.07 11.57
CA VAL A 23 -4.76 -2.83 12.85
C VAL A 23 -4.64 -1.38 13.38
N ARG A 24 -4.09 -0.45 12.60
CA ARG A 24 -4.03 0.98 12.93
C ARG A 24 -5.09 1.74 12.15
N ARG A 25 -5.80 2.64 12.84
CA ARG A 25 -6.78 3.53 12.22
C ARG A 25 -6.09 4.55 11.34
N ILE A 26 -6.57 4.68 10.11
CA ILE A 26 -6.11 5.58 9.06
C ILE A 26 -7.29 6.45 8.63
N ASN A 27 -7.10 7.76 8.68
CA ASN A 27 -8.08 8.74 8.22
C ASN A 27 -7.65 9.31 6.86
N PRO A 28 -8.60 9.72 6.00
CA PRO A 28 -8.31 10.52 4.82
C PRO A 28 -7.62 11.86 5.19
N PRO A 29 -6.78 12.43 4.29
CA PRO A 29 -6.44 11.92 2.97
C PRO A 29 -5.47 10.72 3.00
N LEU A 30 -5.60 9.85 2.00
CA LEU A 30 -4.73 8.68 1.86
C LEU A 30 -3.49 9.02 1.05
N ARG A 31 -2.33 8.61 1.56
CA ARG A 31 -1.04 8.63 0.89
C ARG A 31 -0.58 7.19 0.68
N ILE A 32 -0.51 6.77 -0.58
CA ILE A 32 0.02 5.47 -0.98
C ILE A 32 1.38 5.73 -1.63
N GLU A 33 2.40 5.11 -1.05
CA GLU A 33 3.80 5.23 -1.45
C GLU A 33 4.28 3.82 -1.83
N ALA A 34 4.91 3.70 -3.00
CA ALA A 34 5.40 2.44 -3.55
C ALA A 34 6.78 2.65 -4.19
N ILE A 35 7.63 1.63 -4.09
CA ILE A 35 8.96 1.60 -4.72
C ILE A 35 8.90 0.62 -5.89
N GLY A 36 9.45 1.02 -7.03
CA GLY A 36 9.54 0.25 -8.26
C GLY A 36 10.07 1.16 -9.38
N GLU A 37 9.96 0.70 -10.63
CA GLU A 37 10.25 1.53 -11.79
C GLU A 37 9.16 2.63 -11.90
N PRO A 38 9.48 3.93 -11.71
CA PRO A 38 8.48 4.97 -11.56
C PRO A 38 7.56 5.15 -12.78
N ASP A 39 8.07 4.94 -13.99
CA ASP A 39 7.30 5.12 -15.22
C ASP A 39 6.30 3.99 -15.42
N ALA A 40 6.69 2.73 -15.20
CA ALA A 40 5.83 1.57 -15.25
C ALA A 40 4.72 1.64 -14.18
N LEU A 41 5.05 2.05 -12.96
CA LEU A 41 4.05 2.21 -11.90
C LEU A 41 3.03 3.30 -12.25
N ALA A 42 3.48 4.45 -12.74
CA ALA A 42 2.58 5.52 -13.15
C ALA A 42 1.72 5.11 -14.36
N ALA A 43 2.33 4.50 -15.38
CA ALA A 43 1.62 4.01 -16.56
C ALA A 43 0.55 2.98 -16.18
N TYR A 44 0.85 2.07 -15.24
CA TYR A 44 -0.13 1.11 -14.75
C TYR A 44 -1.30 1.79 -14.05
N LEU A 45 -1.05 2.80 -13.19
CA LEU A 45 -2.09 3.51 -12.48
C LEU A 45 -2.99 4.36 -13.40
N GLU A 46 -2.40 4.97 -14.43
CA GLU A 46 -3.08 5.89 -15.36
C GLU A 46 -3.64 5.22 -16.62
N ARG A 47 -3.52 3.88 -16.73
CA ARG A 47 -4.06 3.14 -17.87
C ARG A 47 -5.57 3.38 -18.06
N PRO A 48 -6.07 3.30 -19.32
CA PRO A 48 -7.51 3.32 -19.58
C PRO A 48 -8.26 2.25 -18.78
N GLY A 49 -9.40 2.63 -18.20
CA GLY A 49 -10.18 1.74 -17.31
C GLY A 49 -9.54 1.47 -15.95
N GLY A 50 -8.41 2.11 -15.62
CA GLY A 50 -7.76 2.00 -14.31
C GLY A 50 -8.50 2.75 -13.20
N PHE A 51 -8.18 2.41 -11.95
CA PHE A 51 -8.82 3.00 -10.76
C PHE A 51 -8.60 4.51 -10.62
N VAL A 52 -7.43 5.04 -11.03
CA VAL A 52 -7.20 6.50 -10.99
C VAL A 52 -8.17 7.23 -11.94
N GLY A 53 -8.40 6.67 -13.13
CA GLY A 53 -9.39 7.20 -14.08
C GLY A 53 -10.80 7.17 -13.49
N LEU A 54 -11.18 6.06 -12.86
CA LEU A 54 -12.48 5.91 -12.18
C LEU A 54 -12.66 6.97 -11.08
N LEU A 55 -11.68 7.15 -10.20
CA LEU A 55 -11.72 8.15 -9.13
C LEU A 55 -11.88 9.57 -9.69
N ARG A 56 -11.09 9.92 -10.72
CA ARG A 56 -11.19 11.22 -11.39
C ARG A 56 -12.58 11.43 -12.01
N ALA A 57 -13.17 10.40 -12.63
CA ALA A 57 -14.50 10.46 -13.24
C ALA A 57 -15.61 10.74 -12.20
N TYR A 58 -15.46 10.22 -10.98
CA TYR A 58 -16.34 10.54 -9.85
C TYR A 58 -15.95 11.83 -9.11
N THR A 59 -15.07 12.66 -9.68
CA THR A 59 -14.60 13.92 -9.08
C THR A 59 -13.89 13.71 -7.73
N PHE A 60 -13.40 12.51 -7.43
CA PHE A 60 -12.58 12.28 -6.24
C PHE A 60 -11.20 12.90 -6.43
N PRO A 61 -10.68 13.65 -5.42
CA PRO A 61 -9.35 14.25 -5.50
C PRO A 61 -8.28 13.16 -5.42
N VAL A 62 -7.60 12.91 -6.54
CA VAL A 62 -6.49 11.96 -6.64
C VAL A 62 -5.31 12.58 -7.36
N ARG A 63 -4.09 12.37 -6.83
CA ARG A 63 -2.84 12.83 -7.41
C ARG A 63 -1.85 11.67 -7.48
N VAL A 64 -1.20 11.52 -8.63
CA VAL A 64 -0.11 10.57 -8.85
C VAL A 64 1.18 11.37 -9.07
N THR A 65 2.23 11.05 -8.34
CA THR A 65 3.52 11.74 -8.42
C THR A 65 4.67 10.75 -8.46
N LYS A 66 5.58 10.90 -9.43
CA LYS A 66 6.83 10.15 -9.50
C LYS A 66 7.88 10.81 -8.62
N THR A 67 8.72 10.02 -7.95
CA THR A 67 9.81 10.53 -7.12
C THR A 67 11.06 9.69 -7.36
N ALA A 68 12.22 10.34 -7.54
CA ALA A 68 13.49 9.65 -7.80
C ALA A 68 14.03 8.90 -6.56
N ARG A 69 13.74 9.41 -5.36
CA ARG A 69 14.11 8.77 -4.08
C ARG A 69 12.93 8.81 -3.13
N LEU A 70 12.55 7.65 -2.63
CA LEU A 70 11.46 7.47 -1.69
C LEU A 70 11.92 6.54 -0.57
N SER A 71 11.67 6.95 0.68
CA SER A 71 11.89 6.11 1.84
C SER A 71 10.55 5.66 2.41
N ILE A 72 10.34 4.36 2.50
CA ILE A 72 9.13 3.78 3.12
C ILE A 72 9.56 3.07 4.41
N PRO A 73 8.96 3.41 5.57
CA PRO A 73 9.35 2.84 6.85
C PRO A 73 9.21 1.31 6.87
N PRO A 74 10.03 0.61 7.67
CA PRO A 74 9.95 -0.83 7.80
C PRO A 74 8.64 -1.27 8.48
N TYR A 75 8.32 -2.55 8.33
CA TYR A 75 7.24 -3.16 9.10
C TYR A 75 7.61 -3.15 10.60
N ARG A 76 6.70 -2.67 11.44
CA ARG A 76 6.92 -2.55 12.90
C ARG A 76 6.23 -3.63 13.72
N GLY A 77 5.53 -4.57 13.08
CA GLY A 77 4.86 -5.68 13.76
C GLY A 77 5.74 -6.91 13.89
N HIS A 78 5.26 -7.90 14.64
CA HIS A 78 5.92 -9.19 14.81
C HIS A 78 5.24 -10.25 13.95
N LEU A 79 6.03 -11.04 13.21
CA LEU A 79 5.57 -12.25 12.56
C LEU A 79 5.72 -13.41 13.54
N GLN A 80 4.61 -13.94 14.03
CA GLN A 80 4.61 -15.10 14.93
C GLN A 80 4.31 -16.37 14.15
N PHE A 81 5.31 -17.25 14.09
CA PHE A 81 5.18 -18.56 13.46
C PHE A 81 5.11 -19.62 14.56
N ARG A 82 3.93 -20.22 14.76
CA ARG A 82 3.71 -21.23 15.81
C ARG A 82 4.02 -22.66 15.37
N PHE A 83 3.84 -22.95 14.08
CA PHE A 83 3.92 -24.32 13.54
C PHE A 83 4.82 -24.43 12.30
N LEU A 84 5.43 -23.33 11.86
CA LEU A 84 6.34 -23.39 10.69
C LEU A 84 7.67 -23.97 11.12
N VAL A 85 8.10 -25.00 10.40
CA VAL A 85 9.48 -25.50 10.42
C VAL A 85 10.14 -25.00 9.14
N PRO A 86 11.26 -24.26 9.21
CA PRO A 86 12.00 -23.88 8.01
C PRO A 86 12.39 -25.13 7.22
N ALA A 87 12.16 -25.14 5.91
CA ALA A 87 12.73 -26.18 5.08
C ALA A 87 14.26 -26.06 5.13
N GLU A 88 14.96 -27.17 5.33
CA GLU A 88 16.42 -27.18 5.34
C GLU A 88 16.96 -26.61 4.02
N GLY A 89 17.80 -25.58 4.10
CA GLY A 89 18.60 -25.11 2.97
C GLY A 89 18.30 -23.73 2.38
N SER A 90 17.39 -22.91 2.93
CA SER A 90 17.29 -21.52 2.48
C SER A 90 18.35 -20.64 3.17
N LYS A 91 19.54 -20.54 2.56
CA LYS A 91 20.45 -19.40 2.77
C LYS A 91 20.02 -18.22 1.91
#